data_AF-A0A2H1W6Z4-F1
#
_entry.id   AF-A0A2H1W6Z4-F1
#
_cell.length_a   1.000
_cell.length_b   1.000
_cell.length_c   1.000
_cell.angle_alpha   90.00
_cell.angle_beta   90.00
_cell.angle_gamma   90.00
#
_symmetry.space_group_name_H-M   'P 1'
#
loop_
_entity.id
_entity.type
_entity.pdbx_description
1 polymer ?
#
loop_
_entity_poly.entity_id
_entity_poly.type
_entity_poly.pdbx_seq_one_letter_code
_entity_poly.pdbx_strand_id
1 'polypeptide(L)'
;MPFVQRAVEPKFLSRTSLRDNDGQPRVADEELQAVTNCTLSNALRQLASLVLLAEDIFSELTVQLQDITERSKVAQTKIIKINELVEQYDPKKVPVRPFRNLITFSLNMPPLQKRTTLMHYSERYLKTCLSVRTDPRWEKKLPDSNANHKNVSR
;
A
#
# COMPACT_ATOMS: atom_id res chain seq x y z
N MET A 1 8.92 53.91 37.44
CA MET A 1 9.82 52.81 37.88
C MET A 1 10.22 52.02 36.64
N PRO A 2 11.51 51.88 36.28
CA PRO A 2 11.90 51.17 35.07
C PRO A 2 11.75 49.65 35.27
N PHE A 3 11.20 48.96 34.28
CA PHE A 3 11.02 47.50 34.32
C PHE A 3 12.34 46.78 34.03
N VAL A 4 12.59 45.67 34.74
CA VAL A 4 13.74 44.80 34.49
C VAL A 4 13.56 44.14 33.12
N GLN A 5 14.37 44.55 32.15
CA GLN A 5 14.40 43.91 30.84
C GLN A 5 15.23 42.62 30.92
N ARG A 6 14.58 41.47 30.74
CA ARG A 6 15.26 40.17 30.65
C ARG A 6 15.47 39.85 29.17
N ALA A 7 16.68 40.00 28.67
CA ALA A 7 17.06 39.51 27.34
C ALA A 7 17.40 38.02 27.44
N VAL A 8 16.80 37.20 26.57
CA VAL A 8 17.08 35.77 26.45
C VAL A 8 17.77 35.56 25.11
N GLU A 9 18.90 34.88 25.12
CA GLU A 9 19.66 34.56 23.92
C GLU A 9 19.81 33.05 23.74
N PRO A 10 19.76 32.55 22.49
CA PRO A 10 19.97 31.15 22.19
C PRO A 10 21.43 30.75 22.49
N LYS A 11 21.63 29.62 23.18
CA LYS A 11 22.96 29.07 23.51
C LYS A 11 23.47 28.07 22.47
N PHE A 12 22.55 27.34 21.83
CA PHE A 12 22.86 26.26 20.90
C PHE A 12 22.03 26.40 19.62
N LEU A 13 22.63 26.02 18.49
CA LEU A 13 21.93 25.78 17.24
C LEU A 13 22.25 24.36 16.76
N SER A 14 21.22 23.54 16.61
CA SER A 14 21.36 22.10 16.34
C SER A 14 22.25 21.40 17.39
N ARG A 15 23.46 20.99 17.02
CA ARG A 15 24.43 20.31 17.89
C ARG A 15 25.66 21.16 18.21
N THR A 16 25.65 22.45 17.84
CA THR A 16 26.80 23.35 17.94
C THR A 16 26.50 24.48 18.94
N SER A 17 27.47 24.79 19.81
CA SER A 17 27.38 25.92 20.74
C SER A 17 27.63 27.23 20.00
N LEU A 18 26.75 28.22 20.20
CA LEU A 18 26.85 29.54 19.56
C LEU A 18 27.90 30.45 20.23
N ARG A 19 28.24 30.14 21.49
CA ARG A 19 29.22 30.88 22.29
C ARG A 19 30.28 29.94 22.84
N ASP A 20 31.49 30.45 23.02
CA ASP A 20 32.57 29.70 23.65
C ASP A 20 32.52 29.79 25.19
N ASN A 21 33.37 29.03 25.89
CA ASN A 21 33.46 29.07 27.35
C ASN A 21 33.78 30.47 27.89
N ASP A 22 34.48 31.30 27.08
CA ASP A 22 34.82 32.70 27.39
C ASP A 22 33.74 33.70 26.96
N GLY A 23 32.57 33.23 26.51
CA GLY A 23 31.41 34.06 26.16
C GLY A 23 31.46 34.71 24.77
N GLN A 24 32.55 34.52 24.02
CA GLN A 24 32.71 35.05 22.66
C GLN A 24 31.81 34.31 21.67
N PRO A 25 31.17 35.01 20.71
CA PRO A 25 30.40 34.37 19.65
C PRO A 25 31.34 33.52 18.79
N ARG A 26 31.01 32.24 18.63
CA ARG A 26 31.78 31.28 17.82
C ARG A 26 31.38 31.29 16.34
N VAL A 27 30.25 31.90 16.04
CA VAL A 27 29.59 31.85 14.74
C VAL A 27 29.85 33.18 14.04
N ALA A 28 30.39 33.12 12.83
CA ALA A 28 30.62 34.31 12.01
C ALA A 28 29.29 34.88 11.50
N ASP A 29 29.29 36.14 11.07
CA ASP A 29 28.13 36.73 10.42
C ASP A 29 27.69 35.86 9.22
N GLU A 30 26.37 35.75 9.00
CA GLU A 30 25.73 34.93 7.94
C GLU A 30 25.73 33.40 8.13
N GLU A 31 26.57 32.80 8.97
CA GLU A 31 26.58 31.34 9.19
C GLU A 31 25.22 30.84 9.73
N LEU A 32 24.54 31.63 10.56
CA LEU A 32 23.18 31.35 11.02
C LEU A 32 22.17 31.29 9.87
N GLN A 33 22.30 32.18 8.88
CA GLN A 33 21.45 32.19 7.70
C GLN A 33 21.75 30.98 6.82
N ALA A 34 23.02 30.59 6.68
CA ALA A 34 23.41 29.39 5.95
C ALA A 34 22.85 28.10 6.59
N VAL A 35 22.93 27.96 7.91
CA VAL A 35 22.40 26.79 8.64
C VAL A 35 20.87 26.72 8.55
N THR A 36 20.18 27.86 8.71
CA THR A 36 18.71 27.89 8.57
C THR A 36 18.27 27.55 7.14
N ASN A 37 18.92 28.09 6.11
CA ASN A 37 18.63 27.78 4.71
C ASN A 37 18.92 26.30 4.37
N CYS A 38 20.05 25.76 4.86
CA CYS A 38 20.37 24.35 4.72
C CYS A 38 19.33 23.45 5.41
N THR A 39 18.88 23.84 6.61
CA THR A 39 17.86 23.11 7.36
C THR A 39 16.52 23.12 6.61
N LEU A 40 16.12 24.28 6.07
CA LEU A 40 14.90 24.42 5.26
C LEU A 40 14.99 23.59 3.98
N SER A 41 16.10 23.67 3.25
CA SER A 41 16.34 22.91 2.03
C SER A 41 16.29 21.40 2.28
N ASN A 42 16.85 20.94 3.40
CA ASN A 42 16.76 19.54 3.81
C ASN A 42 15.35 19.13 4.18
N ALA A 43 14.59 19.97 4.90
CA ALA A 43 13.19 19.72 5.19
C ALA A 43 12.35 19.61 3.91
N LEU A 44 12.55 20.51 2.94
CA LEU A 44 11.91 20.44 1.63
C LEU A 44 12.26 19.16 0.88
N ARG A 45 13.53 18.74 0.90
CA ARG A 45 13.95 17.47 0.30
C ARG A 45 13.29 16.26 0.98
N GLN A 46 13.17 16.27 2.31
CA GLN A 46 12.48 15.22 3.04
C GLN A 46 10.99 15.16 2.70
N LEU A 47 10.33 16.32 2.59
CA LEU A 47 8.93 16.40 2.17
C LEU A 47 8.73 15.92 0.73
N ALA A 48 9.65 16.27 -0.18
CA ALA A 48 9.61 15.77 -1.56
C ALA A 48 9.73 14.24 -1.60
N SER A 49 10.66 13.65 -0.83
CA SER A 49 10.76 12.20 -0.69
C SER A 49 9.49 11.57 -0.13
N LEU A 50 8.84 12.22 0.84
CA LEU A 50 7.57 11.73 1.40
C LEU A 50 6.45 11.74 0.37
N VAL A 51 6.35 12.81 -0.44
CA VAL A 51 5.34 12.90 -1.50
C VAL A 51 5.55 11.81 -2.55
N LEU A 52 6.80 11.54 -2.96
CA LEU A 52 7.10 10.45 -3.90
C LEU A 52 6.72 9.08 -3.34
N LEU A 53 6.97 8.84 -2.04
CA LEU A 53 6.54 7.61 -1.38
C LEU A 53 5.00 7.50 -1.31
N ALA A 54 4.32 8.60 -1.03
CA ALA A 54 2.85 8.63 -1.03
C ALA A 54 2.28 8.35 -2.42
N GLU A 55 2.87 8.91 -3.48
CA GLU A 55 2.51 8.64 -4.87
C GLU A 55 2.66 7.15 -5.21
N ASP A 56 3.80 6.53 -4.85
CA ASP A 56 4.02 5.10 -5.05
C ASP A 56 2.93 4.25 -4.37
N ILE A 57 2.57 4.58 -3.12
CA ILE A 57 1.50 3.89 -2.36
C ILE A 57 0.14 4.07 -3.05
N PHE A 58 -0.24 5.31 -3.37
CA PHE A 58 -1.55 5.59 -3.97
C PHE A 58 -1.67 5.01 -5.38
N SER A 59 -0.58 4.96 -6.14
CA SER A 59 -0.54 4.29 -7.44
C SER A 59 -0.81 2.80 -7.30
N GLU A 60 -0.16 2.12 -6.34
CA GLU A 60 -0.37 0.69 -6.12
C GLU A 60 -1.82 0.41 -5.66
N LEU A 61 -2.32 1.19 -4.70
CA LEU A 61 -3.70 1.07 -4.22
C LEU A 61 -4.71 1.29 -5.34
N THR A 62 -4.48 2.27 -6.22
CA THR A 62 -5.37 2.56 -7.35
C THR A 62 -5.47 1.36 -8.29
N VAL A 63 -4.35 0.72 -8.61
CA VAL A 63 -4.33 -0.48 -9.46
C VAL A 63 -5.09 -1.63 -8.79
N GLN A 64 -4.89 -1.85 -7.50
CA GLN A 64 -5.60 -2.89 -6.75
C GLN A 64 -7.11 -2.63 -6.69
N LEU A 65 -7.52 -1.39 -6.44
CA LEU A 65 -8.93 -0.99 -6.43
C LEU A 65 -9.58 -1.13 -7.81
N GLN A 66 -8.84 -0.87 -8.88
CA GLN A 66 -9.33 -1.04 -10.25
C GLN A 66 -9.60 -2.53 -10.56
N ASP A 67 -8.71 -3.44 -10.17
CA ASP A 67 -8.93 -4.90 -10.29
C ASP A 67 -10.19 -5.33 -9.53
N ILE A 68 -10.33 -4.87 -8.28
CA ILE A 68 -11.51 -5.18 -7.45
C ILE A 68 -12.79 -4.64 -8.10
N THR A 69 -12.75 -3.43 -8.66
CA THR A 69 -13.89 -2.79 -9.33
C THR A 69 -14.30 -3.58 -10.57
N GLU A 70 -13.36 -4.02 -11.40
CA GLU A 70 -13.65 -4.83 -12.59
C GLU A 70 -14.29 -6.17 -12.19
N ARG A 71 -13.71 -6.87 -11.21
CA ARG A 71 -14.25 -8.13 -10.70
C ARG A 71 -15.64 -7.97 -10.09
N SER A 72 -15.86 -6.88 -9.36
CA SER A 72 -17.16 -6.52 -8.79
C SER A 72 -18.20 -6.29 -9.89
N LYS A 73 -17.85 -5.57 -10.96
CA LYS A 73 -18.73 -5.36 -12.12
C LYS A 73 -19.11 -6.66 -12.82
N VAL A 74 -18.14 -7.56 -13.00
CA VAL A 74 -18.40 -8.90 -13.57
C VAL A 74 -19.35 -9.70 -12.66
N ALA A 75 -19.12 -9.68 -11.35
CA ALA A 75 -19.98 -10.35 -10.38
C ALA A 75 -21.41 -9.77 -10.40
N GLN A 76 -21.54 -8.45 -10.39
CA GLN A 76 -22.83 -7.76 -10.49
C GLN A 76 -23.59 -8.14 -11.75
N THR A 77 -22.91 -8.18 -12.90
CA THR A 77 -23.52 -8.60 -14.17
C THR A 77 -24.03 -10.04 -14.12
N LYS A 78 -23.28 -10.95 -13.47
CA LYS A 78 -23.71 -12.35 -13.28
C LYS A 78 -24.92 -12.44 -12.35
N ILE A 79 -24.92 -11.66 -11.26
CA ILE A 79 -26.04 -11.61 -10.31
C ILE A 79 -27.32 -11.13 -11.02
N ILE A 80 -27.23 -10.07 -11.83
CA ILE A 80 -28.38 -9.55 -12.61
C ILE A 80 -28.93 -10.64 -13.53
N LYS A 81 -28.07 -11.31 -14.32
CA LYS A 81 -28.49 -12.39 -15.20
C LYS A 81 -29.15 -13.55 -14.46
N ILE A 82 -28.61 -13.93 -13.31
CA ILE A 82 -29.20 -14.99 -12.47
C ILE A 82 -30.56 -14.53 -11.95
N ASN A 83 -30.68 -13.28 -11.52
CA ASN A 83 -31.94 -12.74 -11.03
C ASN A 83 -33.02 -12.76 -12.12
N GLU A 84 -32.70 -12.31 -13.33
CA GLU A 84 -33.61 -12.39 -14.49
C GLU A 84 -34.03 -13.83 -14.80
N LEU A 85 -33.09 -14.79 -14.75
CA LEU A 85 -33.38 -16.21 -14.96
C LEU A 85 -34.30 -16.77 -13.88
N VAL A 86 -34.12 -16.35 -12.62
CA VAL A 86 -34.94 -16.78 -11.49
C VAL A 86 -36.34 -16.17 -11.56
N GLU A 87 -36.47 -14.90 -11.95
CA GLU A 87 -37.76 -14.22 -12.11
C GLU A 87 -38.59 -14.84 -13.25
N GLN A 88 -37.93 -15.24 -14.35
CA GLN A 88 -38.59 -15.90 -15.48
C GLN A 88 -38.82 -17.40 -15.26
N TYR A 89 -38.33 -17.95 -14.15
CA TYR A 89 -38.39 -19.38 -13.87
C TYR A 89 -39.80 -19.82 -13.46
N ASP A 90 -40.41 -20.72 -14.24
CA ASP A 90 -41.69 -21.34 -13.90
C ASP A 90 -41.46 -22.70 -13.20
N PRO A 91 -41.73 -22.82 -11.89
CA PRO A 91 -41.50 -24.04 -11.13
C PRO A 91 -42.45 -25.19 -11.53
N LYS A 92 -43.57 -24.89 -12.20
CA LYS A 92 -44.54 -25.92 -12.62
C LYS A 92 -44.15 -26.62 -13.93
N LYS A 93 -43.29 -25.99 -14.74
CA LYS A 93 -42.77 -26.56 -15.98
C LYS A 93 -41.69 -27.60 -15.78
N VAL A 94 -41.01 -27.61 -14.64
CA VAL A 94 -39.94 -28.57 -14.35
C VAL A 94 -40.54 -29.79 -13.66
N PRO A 95 -40.66 -30.94 -14.35
CA PRO A 95 -41.21 -32.13 -13.73
C PRO A 95 -40.27 -32.60 -12.62
N VAL A 96 -40.80 -32.67 -11.40
CA VAL A 96 -40.14 -33.38 -10.29
C VAL A 96 -40.03 -34.84 -10.73
N ARG A 97 -38.81 -35.29 -11.03
CA ARG A 97 -38.61 -36.65 -11.53
C ARG A 97 -39.04 -37.65 -10.45
N PRO A 98 -39.87 -38.65 -10.77
CA PRO A 98 -40.25 -39.68 -9.80
C PRO A 98 -39.02 -40.49 -9.37
N PHE A 99 -39.03 -40.95 -8.11
CA PHE A 99 -37.91 -41.61 -7.43
C PHE A 99 -37.30 -42.80 -8.21
N ARG A 100 -38.11 -43.47 -9.04
CA ARG A 100 -37.69 -44.60 -9.90
C ARG A 100 -36.60 -44.24 -10.92
N ASN A 101 -36.45 -42.95 -11.27
CA ASN A 101 -35.46 -42.46 -12.24
C ASN A 101 -34.11 -42.06 -11.61
N LEU A 102 -33.95 -42.14 -10.28
CA LEU A 102 -32.68 -41.87 -9.61
C LEU A 102 -31.61 -42.91 -9.95
N ILE A 103 -32.02 -44.18 -10.06
CA ILE A 103 -31.11 -45.29 -10.34
C ILE A 103 -30.60 -45.20 -11.79
N THR A 104 -31.48 -44.94 -12.75
CA THR A 104 -31.13 -44.72 -14.15
C THR A 104 -30.32 -43.43 -14.36
N PHE A 105 -30.53 -42.39 -13.57
CA PHE A 105 -29.69 -41.19 -13.60
C PHE A 105 -28.28 -41.47 -13.06
N SER A 106 -28.14 -42.20 -11.94
CA SER A 106 -26.84 -42.62 -11.41
C SER A 106 -26.02 -43.42 -12.43
N LEU A 107 -26.71 -44.29 -13.20
CA LEU A 107 -26.11 -45.15 -14.22
C LEU A 107 -25.82 -44.42 -15.55
N ASN A 108 -26.62 -43.41 -15.92
CA ASN A 108 -26.45 -42.62 -17.15
C ASN A 108 -25.74 -41.28 -16.91
N MET A 109 -25.22 -41.03 -15.72
CA MET A 109 -24.33 -39.90 -15.49
C MET A 109 -23.08 -40.13 -16.34
N PRO A 110 -22.69 -39.18 -17.23
CA PRO A 110 -21.36 -39.22 -17.79
C PRO A 110 -20.37 -39.28 -16.61
N PRO A 111 -19.24 -40.02 -16.73
CA PRO A 111 -18.21 -39.96 -15.70
C PRO A 111 -17.96 -38.48 -15.40
N LEU A 112 -17.87 -38.16 -14.12
CA LEU A 112 -17.65 -36.82 -13.60
C LEU A 112 -16.25 -36.31 -14.00
N GLN A 113 -15.96 -36.22 -15.29
CA GLN A 113 -14.70 -35.72 -15.86
C GLN A 113 -14.52 -34.22 -15.57
N LYS A 114 -15.49 -33.54 -14.95
CA LYS A 114 -15.42 -32.12 -14.58
C LYS A 114 -16.03 -31.76 -13.22
N ARG A 115 -16.11 -32.69 -12.25
CA ARG A 115 -16.36 -32.31 -10.83
C ARG A 115 -15.08 -32.09 -10.03
N THR A 116 -13.95 -31.93 -10.69
CA THR A 116 -12.77 -31.29 -10.11
C THR A 116 -12.91 -29.77 -10.01
N THR A 117 -13.96 -29.15 -10.56
CA THR A 117 -14.13 -27.69 -10.55
C THR A 117 -14.35 -27.09 -9.15
N LEU A 118 -14.96 -27.83 -8.22
CA LEU A 118 -15.18 -27.34 -6.85
C LEU A 118 -13.88 -27.37 -6.01
N MET A 119 -13.02 -28.37 -6.26
CA MET A 119 -11.66 -28.42 -5.67
C MET A 119 -10.69 -27.43 -6.34
N HIS A 120 -10.84 -27.18 -7.66
CA HIS A 120 -10.06 -26.14 -8.36
C HIS A 120 -10.48 -24.73 -7.97
N TYR A 121 -11.70 -24.53 -7.47
CA TYR A 121 -12.17 -23.24 -7.00
C TYR A 121 -11.41 -22.85 -5.73
N SER A 122 -11.39 -23.69 -4.69
CA SER A 122 -10.68 -23.37 -3.44
C SER A 122 -9.16 -23.23 -3.62
N GLU A 123 -8.55 -24.06 -4.46
CA GLU A 123 -7.10 -24.03 -4.69
C GLU A 123 -6.64 -22.76 -5.44
N ARG A 124 -7.46 -22.23 -6.37
CA ARG A 124 -7.20 -20.93 -7.00
C ARG A 124 -7.34 -19.77 -6.01
N TYR A 125 -8.35 -19.80 -5.14
CA TYR A 125 -8.52 -18.76 -4.12
C TYR A 125 -7.36 -18.75 -3.13
N LEU A 126 -6.93 -19.92 -2.65
CA LEU A 126 -5.77 -20.03 -1.76
C LEU A 126 -4.47 -19.62 -2.44
N LYS A 127 -4.21 -20.04 -3.69
CA LYS A 127 -3.01 -19.60 -4.43
C LYS A 127 -3.01 -18.09 -4.66
N THR A 128 -4.16 -17.47 -4.89
CA THR A 128 -4.26 -16.01 -5.08
C THR A 128 -4.01 -15.26 -3.76
N CYS A 129 -4.60 -15.71 -2.65
CA CYS A 129 -4.41 -15.12 -1.32
C CYS A 129 -3.01 -15.35 -0.72
N LEU A 130 -2.39 -16.51 -0.99
CA LEU A 130 -0.99 -16.79 -0.62
C LEU A 130 0.01 -16.11 -1.56
N SER A 131 -0.40 -15.79 -2.80
CA SER A 131 0.36 -14.95 -3.72
C SER A 131 0.15 -13.45 -3.48
N VAL A 132 -0.18 -13.01 -2.26
CA VAL A 132 0.00 -11.62 -1.82
C VAL A 132 1.51 -11.34 -1.76
N ARG A 133 2.09 -11.34 -2.96
CA ARG A 133 2.86 -10.29 -3.59
C ARG A 133 3.58 -9.45 -2.55
N THR A 134 4.65 -10.02 -2.03
CA THR A 134 5.83 -9.23 -1.76
C THR A 134 6.19 -8.56 -3.09
N ASP A 135 5.76 -7.31 -3.33
CA ASP A 135 6.26 -6.55 -4.47
C ASP A 135 7.74 -6.22 -4.16
N PRO A 136 8.71 -6.82 -4.87
CA PRO A 136 10.13 -6.61 -4.60
C PRO A 136 10.59 -5.19 -4.97
N ARG A 137 9.70 -4.35 -5.52
CA ARG A 137 10.01 -2.95 -5.88
C ARG A 137 10.55 -2.15 -4.69
N TRP A 138 9.99 -2.32 -3.51
CA TRP A 138 10.42 -1.63 -2.29
C TRP A 138 11.78 -2.11 -1.78
N GLU A 139 12.09 -3.39 -2.01
CA GLU A 139 13.34 -4.03 -1.59
C GLU A 139 14.52 -3.64 -2.50
N LYS A 140 14.24 -3.38 -3.78
CA LYS A 140 15.25 -2.92 -4.77
C LYS A 140 15.59 -1.42 -4.69
N LYS A 141 14.82 -0.63 -3.93
CA LYS A 141 15.03 0.82 -3.76
C LYS A 141 15.86 1.18 -2.53
N LEU A 142 16.23 0.22 -1.68
CA LEU A 142 17.15 0.50 -0.57
C LEU A 142 18.54 0.82 -1.14
N PRO A 143 19.10 2.03 -0.90
CA PRO A 143 20.48 2.28 -1.24
C PRO A 143 21.37 1.32 -0.44
N ASP A 144 22.33 0.68 -1.10
CA ASP A 144 23.33 -0.15 -0.45
C ASP A 144 23.96 0.60 0.73
N SER A 145 23.73 0.11 1.94
CA SER A 145 24.22 0.70 3.21
C SER A 145 25.76 0.83 3.26
N ASN A 146 26.47 0.25 2.29
CA ASN A 146 27.93 0.20 2.22
C ASN A 146 28.58 1.37 1.44
N ALA A 147 27.83 2.34 0.92
CA ALA A 147 28.39 3.42 0.08
C ALA A 147 28.99 4.62 0.86
N ASN A 148 28.72 4.77 2.17
CA ASN A 148 29.02 6.01 2.89
C ASN A 148 30.23 5.96 3.86
N HIS A 149 30.98 4.86 3.92
CA HIS A 149 32.13 4.77 4.83
C HIS A 149 33.45 5.38 4.31
N LYS A 150 33.47 5.99 3.12
CA LYS A 150 34.73 6.49 2.51
C LYS A 150 35.01 7.99 2.62
N ASN A 151 34.10 8.81 3.18
CA ASN A 151 34.26 10.28 3.18
C ASN A 151 34.17 10.92 4.58
N VAL A 152 34.83 10.34 5.58
CA VAL A 152 35.12 11.03 6.86
C VAL A 152 36.59 10.84 7.21
N SER A 153 37.46 11.42 6.41
CA SER A 153 38.87 11.67 6.74
C SER A 153 39.40 12.73 5.77
N ARG A 154 39.00 13.98 6.00
CA ARG A 154 39.75 15.19 5.68
C ARG A 154 39.14 16.36 6.42
#